data_AF-A0A9P4JYA3-F1
#
_entry.id   AF-A0A9P4JYA3-F1
#
_cell.length_a   1.000
_cell.length_b   1.000
_cell.length_c   1.000
_cell.angle_alpha   90.00
_cell.angle_beta   90.00
_cell.angle_gamma   90.00
#
_symmetry.space_group_name_H-M   'P 1'
#
loop_
_entity.id
_entity.type
_entity.pdbx_description
1 polymer ?
#
loop_
_entity_poly.entity_id
_entity_poly.type
_entity_poly.pdbx_seq_one_letter_code
_entity_poly.pdbx_strand_id
1 'polypeptide(L)'
;MEVNLSQLDKSPLPFLHLMQELKHIERTGWLRTIEKPESVGSHSFRLALLGGFAPHPLDPMKCMFIGLCHDLAESVVGDIPTYAGISKERKHKLEYFGFRYIVELVKPCNAVLADKILTAWLDYEEARTPEGRWVREMDKLECMVQAHEYEQKTYGEKDLEEFQGLSSKIRSPDGMAWLDLLRQERSAHLSKRKRRLPVIFITGALSVGATQCALLSQEFGFQHISLEGILREKSEDQTYLHAEFVRDCLKEEVDVPVGLVVGLLERKIEEGMNEGRQWSLVHGFPKSMEQVLEFERKAQKTNYTLFLKCSAEGDRAGSPGQPYGADDEPDAWKARSVDLKDYLRSMEGYFKEINCDGSEAEVYGLVKNAVDEFIEYAEREK
;
A
#
# COMPACT_ATOMS: atom_id res chain seq x y z
N MET A 1 18.97 -35.37 -23.23
CA MET A 1 17.92 -35.11 -24.25
C MET A 1 18.29 -33.82 -24.94
N GLU A 2 18.39 -33.82 -26.27
CA GLU A 2 18.54 -32.58 -27.04
C GLU A 2 17.20 -31.86 -27.14
N VAL A 3 17.21 -30.53 -27.02
CA VAL A 3 15.99 -29.70 -27.14
C VAL A 3 15.60 -29.63 -28.62
N ASN A 4 14.35 -29.98 -28.93
CA ASN A 4 13.81 -29.83 -30.28
C ASN A 4 13.44 -28.36 -30.54
N LEU A 5 14.39 -27.58 -31.08
CA LEU A 5 14.22 -26.16 -31.36
C LEU A 5 12.98 -25.87 -32.23
N SER A 6 12.67 -26.73 -33.21
CA SER A 6 11.50 -26.54 -34.07
C SER A 6 10.15 -26.70 -33.35
N GLN A 7 10.11 -27.48 -32.27
CA GLN A 7 8.94 -27.59 -31.39
C GLN A 7 8.90 -26.43 -30.39
N LEU A 8 10.06 -25.99 -29.90
CA LEU A 8 10.18 -24.84 -29.02
C LEU A 8 9.65 -23.57 -29.68
N ASP A 9 10.03 -23.32 -30.95
CA ASP A 9 9.58 -22.17 -31.75
C ASP A 9 8.06 -22.16 -32.00
N LYS A 10 7.40 -23.34 -31.91
CA LYS A 10 5.95 -23.49 -32.05
C LYS A 10 5.22 -23.53 -30.71
N SER A 11 5.91 -23.23 -29.61
CA SER A 11 5.36 -23.19 -28.26
C SER A 11 5.29 -21.74 -27.75
N PRO A 12 4.54 -21.47 -26.66
CA PRO A 12 4.55 -20.15 -26.03
C PRO A 12 5.83 -19.88 -25.22
N LEU A 13 6.74 -20.85 -25.04
CA LEU A 13 7.87 -20.72 -24.12
C LEU A 13 8.82 -19.58 -24.48
N PRO A 14 9.26 -19.36 -25.74
CA PRO A 14 10.13 -18.23 -26.07
C PRO A 14 9.50 -16.87 -25.72
N PHE A 15 8.19 -16.73 -25.98
CA PHE A 15 7.44 -15.53 -25.58
C PHE A 15 7.42 -15.38 -24.06
N LEU A 16 7.10 -16.43 -23.30
CA LEU A 16 7.06 -16.38 -21.84
C LEU A 16 8.42 -16.08 -21.20
N HIS A 17 9.51 -16.62 -21.77
CA HIS A 17 10.86 -16.28 -21.34
C HIS A 17 11.17 -14.80 -21.54
N LEU A 18 10.78 -14.23 -22.68
CA LEU A 18 10.93 -12.79 -22.91
C LEU A 18 10.06 -11.95 -21.97
N MET A 19 8.82 -12.36 -21.69
CA MET A 19 7.91 -11.63 -20.79
C MET A 19 8.40 -11.59 -19.34
N GLN A 20 9.23 -12.54 -18.91
CA GLN A 20 9.83 -12.50 -17.58
C GLN A 20 10.70 -11.25 -17.38
N GLU A 21 11.33 -10.71 -18.42
CA GLU A 21 12.16 -9.51 -18.32
C GLU A 21 11.40 -8.32 -17.73
N LEU A 22 10.10 -8.18 -18.04
CA LEU A 22 9.25 -7.12 -17.48
C LEU A 22 9.09 -7.20 -15.95
N LYS A 23 9.33 -8.36 -15.34
CA LYS A 23 9.32 -8.51 -13.88
C LYS A 23 10.54 -7.86 -13.23
N HIS A 24 11.64 -7.74 -13.97
CA HIS A 24 12.95 -7.30 -13.48
C HIS A 24 13.34 -5.91 -13.99
N ILE A 25 12.68 -5.41 -15.04
CA ILE A 25 12.86 -4.04 -15.51
C ILE A 25 12.12 -3.10 -14.56
N GLU A 26 12.88 -2.39 -13.74
CA GLU A 26 12.40 -1.30 -12.90
C GLU A 26 11.96 -0.11 -13.74
N ARG A 27 10.86 0.54 -13.33
CA ARG A 27 10.40 1.76 -14.01
C ARG A 27 11.37 2.91 -13.76
N THR A 28 12.04 3.31 -14.83
CA THR A 28 13.21 4.19 -14.82
C THR A 28 12.86 5.62 -14.39
N GLY A 29 11.60 6.03 -14.56
CA GLY A 29 11.10 7.30 -14.03
C GLY A 29 11.28 7.45 -12.52
N TRP A 30 11.18 6.36 -11.77
CA TRP A 30 11.24 6.37 -10.30
C TRP A 30 12.68 6.29 -9.76
N LEU A 31 13.62 5.69 -10.49
CA LEU A 31 14.99 5.42 -10.04
C LEU A 31 15.79 6.68 -9.65
N ARG A 32 15.33 7.86 -10.04
CA ARG A 32 15.92 9.14 -9.60
C ARG A 32 15.70 9.41 -8.12
N THR A 33 14.66 8.84 -7.53
CA THR A 33 14.14 9.23 -6.21
C THR A 33 13.85 8.03 -5.32
N ILE A 34 13.44 6.90 -5.90
CA ILE A 34 13.00 5.69 -5.24
C ILE A 34 14.03 4.58 -5.48
N GLU A 35 14.56 4.01 -4.40
CA GLU A 35 15.62 2.98 -4.46
C GLU A 35 15.13 1.63 -4.98
N LYS A 36 13.89 1.26 -4.65
CA LYS A 36 13.26 0.00 -5.04
C LYS A 36 11.87 0.28 -5.63
N PRO A 37 11.80 0.76 -6.88
CA PRO A 37 10.55 1.06 -7.52
C PRO A 37 9.85 -0.21 -8.03
N GLU A 38 8.64 -0.04 -8.54
CA GLU A 38 7.88 -1.07 -9.23
C GLU A 38 8.59 -1.47 -10.54
N SER A 39 8.31 -2.69 -10.99
CA SER A 39 8.69 -3.13 -12.33
C SER A 39 7.64 -2.74 -13.37
N VAL A 40 8.02 -2.72 -14.64
CA VAL A 40 7.12 -2.50 -15.78
C VAL A 40 5.97 -3.51 -15.79
N GLY A 41 6.25 -4.76 -15.43
CA GLY A 41 5.24 -5.80 -15.28
C GLY A 41 4.23 -5.50 -14.18
N SER A 42 4.67 -4.92 -13.06
CA SER A 42 3.79 -4.51 -11.94
C SER A 42 2.85 -3.38 -12.35
N HIS A 43 3.41 -2.36 -13.01
CA HIS A 43 2.65 -1.25 -13.59
C HIS A 43 1.60 -1.74 -14.60
N SER A 44 2.03 -2.55 -15.57
CA SER A 44 1.15 -3.09 -16.62
C SER A 44 0.02 -3.94 -16.04
N PHE A 45 0.29 -4.72 -14.99
CA PHE A 45 -0.72 -5.50 -14.29
C PHE A 45 -1.78 -4.61 -13.64
N ARG A 46 -1.38 -3.58 -12.88
CA ARG A 46 -2.34 -2.68 -12.22
C ARG A 46 -3.10 -1.83 -13.23
N LEU A 47 -2.45 -1.36 -14.30
CA LEU A 47 -3.12 -0.65 -15.39
C LEU A 47 -4.15 -1.54 -16.10
N ALA A 48 -3.83 -2.82 -16.31
CA ALA A 48 -4.80 -3.76 -16.87
C ALA A 48 -6.02 -3.92 -15.96
N LEU A 49 -5.84 -4.05 -14.63
CA LEU A 49 -6.97 -4.08 -13.69
C LEU A 49 -7.78 -2.79 -13.72
N LEU A 50 -7.13 -1.62 -13.81
CA LEU A 50 -7.81 -0.34 -14.01
C LEU A 50 -8.64 -0.33 -15.30
N GLY A 51 -8.18 -1.03 -16.34
CA GLY A 51 -8.91 -1.31 -17.58
C GLY A 51 -10.32 -1.89 -17.37
N GLY A 52 -10.52 -2.68 -16.32
CA GLY A 52 -11.81 -3.27 -15.97
C GLY A 52 -12.87 -2.24 -15.52
N PHE A 53 -12.45 -1.04 -15.12
CA PHE A 53 -13.33 0.06 -14.72
C PHE A 53 -13.71 1.00 -15.88
N ALA A 54 -13.42 0.62 -17.13
CA ALA A 54 -13.75 1.43 -18.28
C ALA A 54 -15.27 1.72 -18.36
N PRO A 55 -15.69 2.99 -18.45
CA PRO A 55 -17.10 3.36 -18.50
C PRO A 55 -17.74 2.99 -19.85
N HIS A 56 -19.03 2.71 -19.86
CA HIS A 56 -19.79 2.55 -21.10
C HIS A 56 -19.68 3.82 -21.98
N PRO A 57 -19.50 3.71 -23.31
CA PRO A 57 -19.57 2.52 -24.15
C PRO A 57 -18.22 1.82 -24.42
N LEU A 58 -17.17 2.11 -23.66
CA LEU A 58 -15.88 1.44 -23.83
C LEU A 58 -16.00 -0.05 -23.51
N ASP A 59 -15.23 -0.88 -24.20
CA ASP A 59 -15.08 -2.31 -23.89
C ASP A 59 -14.00 -2.51 -22.80
N PRO A 60 -14.37 -2.90 -21.56
CA PRO A 60 -13.40 -3.10 -20.49
C PRO A 60 -12.38 -4.20 -20.83
N MET A 61 -12.80 -5.28 -21.50
CA MET A 61 -11.88 -6.38 -21.86
C MET A 61 -10.82 -5.91 -22.85
N LYS A 62 -11.21 -5.03 -23.78
CA LYS A 62 -10.26 -4.40 -24.70
C LYS A 62 -9.33 -3.43 -23.96
N CYS A 63 -9.83 -2.62 -23.03
CA CYS A 63 -8.99 -1.75 -22.20
C CYS A 63 -7.97 -2.53 -21.36
N MET A 64 -8.41 -3.62 -20.71
CA MET A 64 -7.53 -4.52 -19.95
C MET A 64 -6.43 -5.10 -20.85
N PHE A 65 -6.80 -5.57 -22.05
CA PHE A 65 -5.85 -6.15 -22.99
C PHE A 65 -4.85 -5.12 -23.54
N ILE A 66 -5.28 -3.88 -23.77
CA ILE A 66 -4.37 -2.77 -24.11
C ILE A 66 -3.41 -2.50 -22.96
N GLY A 67 -3.90 -2.41 -21.71
CA GLY A 67 -3.06 -2.22 -20.53
C GLY A 67 -1.98 -3.31 -20.37
N LEU A 68 -2.33 -4.57 -20.63
CA LEU A 68 -1.36 -5.68 -20.62
C LEU A 68 -0.31 -5.57 -21.74
N CYS A 69 -0.68 -5.01 -22.89
CA CYS A 69 0.16 -5.05 -24.09
C CYS A 69 1.01 -3.79 -24.31
N HIS A 70 0.64 -2.63 -23.75
CA HIS A 70 1.15 -1.34 -24.20
C HIS A 70 2.68 -1.19 -24.08
N ASP A 71 3.27 -1.68 -22.99
CA ASP A 71 4.71 -1.58 -22.70
C ASP A 71 5.47 -2.90 -22.95
N LEU A 72 4.89 -3.88 -23.66
CA LEU A 72 5.58 -5.17 -23.88
C LEU A 72 6.91 -5.02 -24.62
N ALA A 73 7.06 -4.02 -25.50
CA ALA A 73 8.33 -3.78 -26.19
C ALA A 73 9.49 -3.47 -25.23
N GLU A 74 9.21 -3.00 -24.01
CA GLU A 74 10.25 -2.71 -23.01
C GLU A 74 11.01 -3.97 -22.59
N SER A 75 10.43 -5.17 -22.74
CA SER A 75 11.14 -6.44 -22.55
C SER A 75 12.30 -6.64 -23.54
N VAL A 76 12.32 -5.87 -24.63
CA VAL A 76 13.34 -5.90 -25.69
C VAL A 76 14.21 -4.66 -25.65
N VAL A 77 13.60 -3.48 -25.47
CA VAL A 77 14.29 -2.18 -25.62
C VAL A 77 14.62 -1.49 -24.30
N GLY A 78 14.14 -2.02 -23.18
CA GLY A 78 14.18 -1.41 -21.85
C GLY A 78 13.16 -0.28 -21.69
N ASP A 79 12.89 0.13 -20.45
CA ASP A 79 12.13 1.35 -20.15
C ASP A 79 13.00 2.57 -20.48
N ILE A 80 12.67 3.27 -21.57
CA ILE A 80 13.41 4.43 -22.04
C ILE A 80 12.84 5.69 -21.37
N PRO A 81 13.56 6.33 -20.43
CA PRO A 81 13.06 7.50 -19.74
C PRO A 81 13.11 8.76 -20.61
N THR A 82 12.27 9.74 -20.28
CA THR A 82 12.18 11.02 -20.99
C THR A 82 13.50 11.81 -20.98
N TYR A 83 14.34 11.64 -19.96
CA TYR A 83 15.64 12.31 -19.84
C TYR A 83 16.78 11.61 -20.59
N ALA A 84 16.53 10.47 -21.27
CA ALA A 84 17.53 9.80 -22.09
C ALA A 84 17.92 10.59 -23.36
N GLY A 85 17.21 11.68 -23.68
CA GLY A 85 17.48 12.51 -24.86
C GLY A 85 17.17 11.83 -26.20
N ILE A 86 16.48 10.68 -26.19
CA ILE A 86 16.06 9.97 -27.40
C ILE A 86 14.85 10.70 -28.00
N SER A 87 14.90 10.98 -29.31
CA SER A 87 13.77 11.61 -30.01
C SER A 87 12.54 10.69 -30.00
N LYS A 88 11.34 11.28 -30.00
CA LYS A 88 10.07 10.53 -30.04
C LYS A 88 10.04 9.56 -31.24
N GLU A 89 10.53 9.98 -32.39
CA GLU A 89 10.60 9.15 -33.59
C GLU A 89 11.55 7.95 -33.41
N ARG A 90 12.70 8.15 -32.77
CA ARG A 90 13.63 7.05 -32.48
C ARG A 90 13.06 6.09 -31.46
N LYS A 91 12.43 6.59 -30.39
CA LYS A 91 11.74 5.76 -29.38
C LYS A 91 10.66 4.89 -30.03
N HIS A 92 9.77 5.51 -30.80
CA HIS A 92 8.71 4.81 -31.53
C HIS A 92 9.28 3.72 -32.46
N LYS A 93 10.38 4.01 -33.18
CA LYS A 93 11.05 3.02 -34.03
C LYS A 93 11.60 1.84 -33.22
N LEU A 94 12.25 2.10 -32.09
CA LEU A 94 12.77 1.03 -31.22
C LEU A 94 11.63 0.12 -30.73
N GLU A 95 10.57 0.72 -30.19
CA GLU A 95 9.40 -0.01 -29.70
C GLU A 95 8.71 -0.81 -30.81
N TYR A 96 8.56 -0.23 -32.00
CA TYR A 96 8.02 -0.93 -33.16
C TYR A 96 8.83 -2.20 -33.51
N PHE A 97 10.16 -2.12 -33.50
CA PHE A 97 11.01 -3.29 -33.72
C PHE A 97 10.91 -4.30 -32.57
N GLY A 98 10.75 -3.84 -31.33
CA GLY A 98 10.45 -4.69 -30.17
C GLY A 98 9.15 -5.48 -30.35
N PHE A 99 8.06 -4.81 -30.72
CA PHE A 99 6.78 -5.47 -31.02
C PHE A 99 6.86 -6.42 -32.20
N ARG A 100 7.61 -6.07 -33.25
CA ARG A 100 7.84 -6.99 -34.38
C ARG A 100 8.49 -8.28 -33.91
N TYR A 101 9.51 -8.21 -33.06
CA TYR A 101 10.15 -9.40 -32.50
C TYR A 101 9.16 -10.22 -31.66
N ILE A 102 8.38 -9.59 -30.79
CA ILE A 102 7.35 -10.25 -29.98
C ILE A 102 6.32 -10.97 -30.87
N VAL A 103 5.84 -10.30 -31.93
CA VAL A 103 4.90 -10.89 -32.90
C VAL A 103 5.52 -12.10 -33.59
N GLU A 104 6.80 -12.04 -33.97
CA GLU A 104 7.53 -13.16 -34.58
C GLU A 104 7.66 -14.37 -33.62
N LEU A 105 7.75 -14.14 -32.30
CA LEU A 105 7.74 -15.22 -31.29
C LEU A 105 6.35 -15.86 -31.10
N VAL A 106 5.27 -15.08 -31.17
CA VAL A 106 3.91 -15.55 -30.88
C VAL A 106 3.25 -16.18 -32.12
N LYS A 107 3.51 -15.62 -33.30
CA LYS A 107 2.82 -16.00 -34.54
C LYS A 107 2.90 -17.49 -34.90
N PRO A 108 4.04 -18.20 -34.72
CA PRO A 108 4.13 -19.62 -35.04
C PRO A 108 3.19 -20.52 -34.22
N CYS A 109 2.86 -20.12 -32.99
CA CYS A 109 1.98 -20.89 -32.10
C CYS A 109 0.54 -20.32 -32.03
N ASN A 110 0.37 -19.00 -32.23
CA ASN A 110 -0.93 -18.34 -32.21
C ASN A 110 -0.93 -17.01 -33.01
N ALA A 111 -1.14 -17.11 -34.32
CA ALA A 111 -1.18 -15.93 -35.20
C ALA A 111 -2.27 -14.91 -34.82
N VAL A 112 -3.43 -15.37 -34.35
CA VAL A 112 -4.53 -14.48 -33.93
C VAL A 112 -4.14 -13.63 -32.73
N LEU A 113 -3.47 -14.23 -31.74
CA LEU A 113 -2.96 -13.48 -30.59
C LEU A 113 -1.86 -12.49 -31.00
N ALA A 114 -0.96 -12.89 -31.89
CA ALA A 114 0.11 -12.02 -32.38
C ALA A 114 -0.46 -10.74 -33.02
N ASP A 115 -1.48 -10.87 -33.87
CA ASP A 115 -2.17 -9.73 -34.50
C ASP A 115 -2.90 -8.86 -33.46
N LYS A 116 -3.51 -9.49 -32.44
CA LYS A 116 -4.17 -8.76 -31.34
C LYS A 116 -3.18 -7.94 -30.52
N ILE A 117 -2.02 -8.51 -30.15
CA ILE A 117 -0.97 -7.79 -29.39
C ILE A 117 -0.52 -6.55 -30.16
N LEU A 118 -0.18 -6.71 -31.45
CA LEU A 118 0.25 -5.58 -32.27
C LEU A 118 -0.85 -4.52 -32.41
N THR A 119 -2.09 -4.95 -32.60
CA THR A 119 -3.25 -4.04 -32.70
C THR A 119 -3.48 -3.27 -31.42
N ALA A 120 -3.35 -3.92 -30.26
CA ALA A 120 -3.51 -3.30 -28.94
C ALA A 120 -2.46 -2.22 -28.69
N TRP A 121 -1.18 -2.51 -29.02
CA TRP A 121 -0.12 -1.52 -28.93
C TRP A 121 -0.38 -0.31 -29.84
N LEU A 122 -0.73 -0.54 -31.12
CA LEU A 122 -1.02 0.55 -32.06
C LEU A 122 -2.24 1.38 -31.62
N ASP A 123 -3.28 0.74 -31.08
CA ASP A 123 -4.46 1.43 -30.54
C ASP A 123 -4.08 2.41 -29.42
N TYR A 124 -3.16 2.01 -28.54
CA TYR A 124 -2.58 2.87 -27.50
C TYR A 124 -1.66 3.93 -28.11
N GLU A 125 -0.61 3.53 -28.81
CA GLU A 125 0.48 4.42 -29.21
C GLU A 125 0.01 5.53 -30.17
N GLU A 126 -0.87 5.17 -31.11
CA GLU A 126 -1.44 6.09 -32.09
C GLU A 126 -2.82 6.64 -31.68
N ALA A 127 -3.36 6.24 -30.51
CA ALA A 127 -4.66 6.70 -30.02
C ALA A 127 -5.83 6.43 -31.02
N ARG A 128 -5.77 5.30 -31.74
CA ARG A 128 -6.71 4.98 -32.84
C ARG A 128 -8.15 4.79 -32.37
N THR A 129 -8.32 4.20 -31.19
CA THR A 129 -9.64 3.80 -30.67
C THR A 129 -10.01 4.55 -29.39
N PRO A 130 -11.31 4.64 -29.04
CA PRO A 130 -11.74 5.20 -27.76
C PRO A 130 -11.08 4.51 -26.56
N GLU A 131 -10.95 3.19 -26.60
CA GLU A 131 -10.29 2.41 -25.54
C GLU A 131 -8.80 2.75 -25.47
N GLY A 132 -8.10 2.78 -26.61
CA GLY A 132 -6.69 3.17 -26.65
C GLY A 132 -6.44 4.57 -26.10
N ARG A 133 -7.30 5.54 -26.45
CA ARG A 133 -7.23 6.91 -25.89
C ARG A 133 -7.45 6.92 -24.38
N TRP A 134 -8.47 6.20 -23.92
CA TRP A 134 -8.81 6.16 -22.50
C TRP A 134 -7.70 5.48 -21.67
N VAL A 135 -7.16 4.33 -22.13
CA VAL A 135 -6.06 3.63 -21.44
C VAL A 135 -4.80 4.50 -21.37
N ARG A 136 -4.50 5.31 -22.38
CA ARG A 136 -3.40 6.30 -22.30
C ARG A 136 -3.60 7.34 -21.20
N GLU A 137 -4.83 7.78 -20.97
CA GLU A 137 -5.13 8.67 -19.85
C GLU A 137 -4.97 7.91 -18.52
N MET A 138 -5.50 6.69 -18.44
CA MET A 138 -5.44 5.87 -17.24
C MET A 138 -4.02 5.44 -16.85
N ASP A 139 -3.13 5.21 -17.81
CA ASP A 139 -1.70 5.03 -17.57
C ASP A 139 -1.09 6.24 -16.81
N LYS A 140 -1.51 7.46 -17.16
CA LYS A 140 -1.05 8.66 -16.46
C LYS A 140 -1.66 8.79 -15.06
N LEU A 141 -2.92 8.44 -14.91
CA LEU A 141 -3.56 8.40 -13.60
C LEU A 141 -2.90 7.35 -12.69
N GLU A 142 -2.64 6.15 -13.20
CA GLU A 142 -1.98 5.07 -12.48
C GLU A 142 -0.59 5.49 -12.01
N CYS A 143 0.20 6.15 -12.86
CA CYS A 143 1.49 6.70 -12.50
C CYS A 143 1.37 7.75 -11.36
N MET A 144 0.34 8.59 -11.38
CA MET A 144 0.08 9.55 -10.30
C MET A 144 -0.35 8.88 -8.99
N VAL A 145 -1.15 7.81 -9.06
CA VAL A 145 -1.50 6.98 -7.90
C VAL A 145 -0.23 6.38 -7.30
N GLN A 146 0.65 5.81 -8.13
CA GLN A 146 1.92 5.24 -7.68
C GLN A 146 2.82 6.29 -7.02
N ALA A 147 2.88 7.51 -7.58
CA ALA A 147 3.62 8.62 -6.97
C ALA A 147 3.09 8.90 -5.56
N HIS A 148 1.77 8.99 -5.39
CA HIS A 148 1.16 9.21 -4.08
C HIS A 148 1.48 8.08 -3.09
N GLU A 149 1.44 6.82 -3.52
CA GLU A 149 1.79 5.67 -2.69
C GLU A 149 3.26 5.66 -2.27
N TYR A 150 4.18 6.12 -3.12
CA TYR A 150 5.59 6.30 -2.74
C TYR A 150 5.78 7.46 -1.77
N GLU A 151 5.05 8.56 -1.93
CA GLU A 151 5.02 9.64 -0.95
C GLU A 151 4.51 9.13 0.39
N GLN A 152 3.48 8.27 0.42
CA GLN A 152 3.02 7.56 1.62
C GLN A 152 4.14 6.70 2.22
N LYS A 153 4.70 5.79 1.43
CA LYS A 153 5.76 4.85 1.83
C LYS A 153 6.98 5.53 2.44
N THR A 154 7.39 6.67 1.91
CA THR A 154 8.57 7.42 2.37
C THR A 154 8.27 8.38 3.50
N TYR A 155 7.05 8.35 4.05
CA TYR A 155 6.56 9.37 4.97
C TYR A 155 6.74 10.82 4.46
N GLY A 156 6.84 11.03 3.14
CA GLY A 156 6.90 12.36 2.51
C GLY A 156 8.28 12.95 2.39
N GLU A 157 9.30 12.20 2.80
CA GLU A 157 10.69 12.59 2.61
C GLU A 157 11.05 12.70 1.12
N LYS A 158 10.36 11.92 0.28
CA LYS A 158 10.46 12.03 -1.18
C LYS A 158 9.22 12.76 -1.70
N ASP A 159 9.40 14.01 -2.11
CA ASP A 159 8.37 14.77 -2.82
C ASP A 159 8.35 14.36 -4.30
N LEU A 160 7.22 13.88 -4.78
CA LEU A 160 7.00 13.44 -6.16
C LEU A 160 6.04 14.38 -6.90
N GLU A 161 6.04 15.67 -6.51
CA GLU A 161 5.26 16.72 -7.17
C GLU A 161 5.50 16.81 -8.69
N GLU A 162 6.70 16.45 -9.19
CA GLU A 162 7.01 16.45 -10.62
C GLU A 162 6.03 15.58 -11.46
N PHE A 163 5.48 14.51 -10.85
CA PHE A 163 4.53 13.63 -11.51
C PHE A 163 3.12 14.23 -11.62
N GLN A 164 2.82 15.30 -10.87
CA GLN A 164 1.52 15.97 -10.89
C GLN A 164 1.26 16.70 -12.23
N GLY A 165 2.31 17.00 -13.01
CA GLY A 165 2.18 17.57 -14.35
C GLY A 165 1.40 16.68 -15.34
N LEU A 166 1.32 15.38 -15.07
CA LEU A 166 0.54 14.41 -15.84
C LEU A 166 -0.96 14.68 -15.79
N SER A 167 -1.46 15.38 -14.76
CA SER A 167 -2.88 15.73 -14.62
C SER A 167 -3.44 16.48 -15.84
N SER A 168 -2.63 17.27 -16.54
CA SER A 168 -3.00 17.97 -17.78
C SER A 168 -3.39 17.05 -18.95
N LYS A 169 -3.10 15.74 -18.83
CA LYS A 169 -3.40 14.71 -19.82
C LYS A 169 -4.69 13.95 -19.54
N ILE A 170 -5.27 14.09 -18.34
CA ILE A 170 -6.53 13.45 -17.97
C ILE A 170 -7.69 14.35 -18.40
N ARG A 171 -8.61 13.81 -19.19
CA ARG A 171 -9.70 14.60 -19.83
C ARG A 171 -11.05 13.92 -19.80
N SER A 172 -11.07 12.59 -19.72
CA SER A 172 -12.30 11.82 -19.55
C SER A 172 -13.03 12.22 -18.25
N PRO A 173 -14.38 12.25 -18.25
CA PRO A 173 -15.15 12.62 -17.05
C PRO A 173 -14.79 11.79 -15.81
N ASP A 174 -14.75 10.47 -15.94
CA ASP A 174 -14.39 9.56 -14.85
C ASP A 174 -12.94 9.75 -14.41
N GLY A 175 -12.02 9.91 -15.36
CA GLY A 175 -10.61 10.17 -15.07
C GLY A 175 -10.41 11.47 -14.27
N MET A 176 -11.13 12.54 -14.61
CA MET A 176 -11.09 13.80 -13.86
C MET A 176 -11.68 13.63 -12.45
N ALA A 177 -12.79 12.92 -12.31
CA ALA A 177 -13.38 12.64 -11.00
C ALA A 177 -12.42 11.86 -10.09
N TRP A 178 -11.75 10.82 -10.62
CA TRP A 178 -10.76 10.05 -9.86
C TRP A 178 -9.50 10.85 -9.56
N LEU A 179 -9.03 11.68 -10.49
CA LEU A 179 -7.92 12.59 -10.27
C LEU A 179 -8.22 13.60 -9.15
N ASP A 180 -9.44 14.14 -9.09
CA ASP A 180 -9.83 15.06 -8.03
C ASP A 180 -9.89 14.38 -6.66
N LEU A 181 -10.32 13.12 -6.59
CA LEU A 181 -10.24 12.31 -5.37
C LEU A 181 -8.78 12.05 -4.97
N LEU A 182 -7.92 11.64 -5.91
CA LEU A 182 -6.49 11.42 -5.66
C LEU A 182 -5.80 12.70 -5.14
N ARG A 183 -6.16 13.86 -5.68
CA ARG A 183 -5.65 15.17 -5.20
C ARG A 183 -6.09 15.46 -3.78
N GLN A 184 -7.34 15.13 -3.43
CA GLN A 184 -7.83 15.28 -2.06
C GLN A 184 -7.08 14.34 -1.11
N GLU A 185 -6.90 13.07 -1.48
CA GLU A 185 -6.10 12.10 -0.72
C GLU A 185 -4.67 12.60 -0.50
N ARG A 186 -3.99 13.02 -1.57
CA ARG A 186 -2.62 13.56 -1.49
C ARG A 186 -2.54 14.82 -0.62
N SER A 187 -3.48 15.75 -0.77
CA SER A 187 -3.51 16.96 0.04
C SER A 187 -3.77 16.66 1.52
N ALA A 188 -4.73 15.78 1.82
CA ALA A 188 -5.02 15.35 3.18
C ALA A 188 -3.77 14.73 3.81
N HIS A 189 -3.15 13.79 3.11
CA HIS A 189 -1.92 13.14 3.53
C HIS A 189 -0.76 14.11 3.84
N LEU A 190 -0.44 15.02 2.93
CA LEU A 190 0.60 16.03 3.14
C LEU A 190 0.26 17.00 4.28
N SER A 191 -1.02 17.31 4.47
CA SER A 191 -1.47 18.17 5.57
C SER A 191 -1.36 17.47 6.94
N LYS A 192 -1.71 16.18 7.02
CA LYS A 192 -1.62 15.38 8.26
C LYS A 192 -0.20 15.34 8.78
N ARG A 193 0.80 15.24 7.90
CA ARG A 193 2.23 15.23 8.27
C ARG A 193 2.73 16.49 8.94
N LYS A 194 2.01 17.62 8.82
CA LYS A 194 2.35 18.84 9.56
C LYS A 194 2.03 18.73 11.05
N ARG A 195 1.26 17.72 11.46
CA ARG A 195 0.78 17.56 12.84
C ARG A 195 0.96 16.13 13.30
N ARG A 196 1.67 15.96 14.42
CA ARG A 196 1.75 14.68 15.10
C ARG A 196 0.40 14.32 15.73
N LEU A 197 -0.08 13.09 15.50
CA LEU A 197 -1.20 12.49 16.21
C LEU A 197 -0.80 12.21 17.67
N PRO A 198 -1.55 12.73 18.66
CA PRO A 198 -1.31 12.46 20.07
C PRO A 198 -1.92 11.12 20.46
N VAL A 199 -1.26 10.03 20.09
CA VAL A 199 -1.74 8.66 20.31
C VAL A 199 -0.74 7.86 21.14
N ILE A 200 -1.27 7.06 22.08
CA ILE A 200 -0.53 6.06 22.85
C ILE A 200 -1.17 4.70 22.60
N PHE A 201 -0.40 3.77 22.07
CA PHE A 201 -0.78 2.38 21.88
C PHE A 201 -0.58 1.59 23.17
N ILE A 202 -1.55 0.78 23.54
CA ILE A 202 -1.50 -0.12 24.70
C ILE A 202 -1.70 -1.55 24.20
N THR A 203 -0.64 -2.34 24.26
CA THR A 203 -0.60 -3.71 23.73
C THR A 203 -0.07 -4.70 24.78
N GLY A 204 -0.15 -6.00 24.50
CA GLY A 204 0.12 -7.07 25.47
C GLY A 204 -1.15 -7.55 26.17
N ALA A 205 -1.17 -7.53 27.50
CA ALA A 205 -2.29 -8.01 28.33
C ALA A 205 -3.58 -7.20 28.09
N LEU A 206 -4.46 -7.68 27.20
CA LEU A 206 -5.60 -6.92 26.68
C LEU A 206 -6.64 -6.57 27.75
N SER A 207 -6.92 -7.52 28.66
CA SER A 207 -7.90 -7.35 29.73
C SER A 207 -7.49 -6.22 30.68
N VAL A 208 -6.22 -6.23 31.09
CA VAL A 208 -5.61 -5.17 31.90
C VAL A 208 -5.62 -3.86 31.11
N GLY A 209 -5.18 -3.87 29.85
CA GLY A 209 -5.11 -2.68 29.01
C GLY A 209 -6.46 -1.94 28.89
N ALA A 210 -7.56 -2.67 28.71
CA ALA A 210 -8.90 -2.07 28.65
C ALA A 210 -9.26 -1.34 29.94
N THR A 211 -9.04 -1.96 31.11
CA THR A 211 -9.30 -1.35 32.42
C THR A 211 -8.45 -0.10 32.63
N GLN A 212 -7.15 -0.18 32.35
CA GLN A 212 -6.22 0.94 32.55
C GLN A 212 -6.57 2.13 31.64
N CYS A 213 -6.98 1.89 30.39
CA CYS A 213 -7.44 2.95 29.50
C CYS A 213 -8.70 3.65 30.02
N ALA A 214 -9.66 2.89 30.57
CA ALA A 214 -10.89 3.45 31.10
C ALA A 214 -10.63 4.38 32.30
N LEU A 215 -9.74 3.96 33.21
CA LEU A 215 -9.31 4.78 34.34
C LEU A 215 -8.62 6.07 33.89
N LEU A 216 -7.66 5.98 32.96
CA LEU A 216 -6.98 7.15 32.42
C LEU A 216 -7.94 8.10 31.68
N SER A 217 -8.90 7.55 30.92
CA SER A 217 -9.92 8.35 30.23
C SER A 217 -10.79 9.13 31.21
N GLN A 218 -11.16 8.52 32.33
CA GLN A 218 -11.95 9.17 33.38
C GLN A 218 -11.15 10.26 34.10
N GLU A 219 -9.87 10.04 34.40
CA GLU A 219 -9.04 10.99 35.13
C GLU A 219 -8.57 12.17 34.26
N PHE A 220 -8.09 11.90 33.05
CA PHE A 220 -7.44 12.90 32.19
C PHE A 220 -8.30 13.39 31.02
N GLY A 221 -9.48 12.79 30.83
CA GLY A 221 -10.34 13.11 29.69
C GLY A 221 -9.80 12.62 28.35
N PHE A 222 -8.82 11.71 28.33
CA PHE A 222 -8.31 11.12 27.09
C PHE A 222 -9.39 10.34 26.35
N GLN A 223 -9.26 10.25 25.03
CA GLN A 223 -10.13 9.39 24.24
C GLN A 223 -9.71 7.94 24.45
N HIS A 224 -10.64 7.08 24.85
CA HIS A 224 -10.41 5.64 24.91
C HIS A 224 -10.90 4.98 23.63
N ILE A 225 -10.00 4.28 22.94
CA ILE A 225 -10.28 3.57 21.70
C ILE A 225 -9.97 2.08 21.90
N SER A 226 -10.95 1.22 21.60
CA SER A 226 -10.79 -0.23 21.50
C SER A 226 -10.77 -0.63 20.03
N LEU A 227 -9.76 -1.40 19.59
CA LEU A 227 -9.80 -1.96 18.24
C LEU A 227 -11.02 -2.89 18.07
N GLU A 228 -11.27 -3.80 19.02
CA GLU A 228 -12.43 -4.69 18.97
C GLU A 228 -13.74 -3.90 19.02
N GLY A 229 -13.81 -2.85 19.84
CA GLY A 229 -14.97 -1.96 19.92
C GLY A 229 -15.27 -1.26 18.60
N ILE A 230 -14.25 -0.72 17.91
CA ILE A 230 -14.43 -0.10 16.59
C ILE A 230 -14.91 -1.13 15.56
N LEU A 231 -14.31 -2.33 15.53
CA LEU A 231 -14.71 -3.37 14.57
C LEU A 231 -16.15 -3.82 14.82
N ARG A 232 -16.56 -3.97 16.08
CA ARG A 232 -17.95 -4.31 16.43
C ARG A 232 -18.93 -3.21 16.03
N GLU A 233 -18.62 -1.95 16.37
CA GLU A 233 -19.42 -0.77 15.98
C GLU A 233 -19.62 -0.75 14.45
N LYS A 234 -18.54 -0.93 13.69
CA LYS A 234 -18.57 -0.85 12.23
C LYS A 234 -19.18 -2.08 11.56
N SER A 235 -19.16 -3.24 12.22
CA SER A 235 -19.87 -4.43 11.74
C SER A 235 -21.40 -4.23 11.74
N GLU A 236 -21.91 -3.37 12.64
CA GLU A 236 -23.34 -3.09 12.83
C GLU A 236 -23.82 -1.86 12.04
N ASP A 237 -22.90 -0.99 11.61
CA ASP A 237 -23.16 0.22 10.83
C ASP A 237 -23.54 -0.09 9.37
N GLN A 238 -24.84 -0.03 9.07
CA GLN A 238 -25.36 -0.30 7.72
C GLN A 238 -24.89 0.69 6.65
N THR A 239 -24.34 1.84 7.04
CA THR A 239 -23.82 2.85 6.11
C THR A 239 -22.34 2.64 5.79
N TYR A 240 -21.65 1.81 6.56
CA TYR A 240 -20.25 1.52 6.35
C TYR A 240 -20.05 0.48 5.24
N LEU A 241 -19.31 0.86 4.19
CA LEU A 241 -19.07 0.04 3.00
C LEU A 241 -18.64 -1.41 3.29
N HIS A 242 -17.86 -1.62 4.36
CA HIS A 242 -17.30 -2.93 4.71
C HIS A 242 -17.97 -3.57 5.93
N ALA A 243 -19.16 -3.14 6.33
CA ALA A 243 -19.82 -3.63 7.53
C ALA A 243 -20.06 -5.15 7.52
N GLU A 244 -20.56 -5.69 6.41
CA GLU A 244 -20.76 -7.14 6.23
C GLU A 244 -19.43 -7.90 6.29
N PHE A 245 -18.43 -7.42 5.56
CA PHE A 245 -17.10 -8.04 5.54
C PHE A 245 -16.43 -8.07 6.93
N VAL A 246 -16.50 -6.97 7.69
CA VAL A 246 -15.96 -6.93 9.07
C VAL A 246 -16.73 -7.89 9.98
N ARG A 247 -18.06 -7.99 9.82
CA ARG A 247 -18.89 -8.93 10.59
C ARG A 247 -18.49 -10.37 10.32
N ASP A 248 -18.23 -10.72 9.07
CA ASP A 248 -17.80 -12.06 8.69
C ASP A 248 -16.40 -12.39 9.24
N CYS A 249 -15.45 -11.45 9.15
CA CYS A 249 -14.14 -11.59 9.79
C CYS A 249 -14.26 -11.88 11.30
N LEU A 250 -15.07 -11.10 12.02
CA LEU A 250 -15.30 -11.28 13.45
C LEU A 250 -15.94 -12.64 13.78
N LYS A 251 -16.90 -13.07 12.96
CA LYS A 251 -17.63 -14.33 13.15
C LYS A 251 -16.76 -15.56 12.88
N GLU A 252 -15.94 -15.50 11.83
CA GLU A 252 -15.09 -16.62 11.40
C GLU A 252 -13.68 -16.56 12.03
N GLU A 253 -13.44 -15.63 12.97
CA GLU A 253 -12.16 -15.41 13.67
C GLU A 253 -10.98 -15.16 12.71
N VAL A 254 -11.25 -14.48 11.59
CA VAL A 254 -10.24 -14.07 10.60
C VAL A 254 -9.86 -12.61 10.81
N ASP A 255 -8.57 -12.30 10.74
CA ASP A 255 -8.09 -10.93 10.88
C ASP A 255 -8.66 -10.02 9.79
N VAL A 256 -9.15 -8.86 10.22
CA VAL A 256 -9.57 -7.78 9.33
C VAL A 256 -8.32 -7.19 8.64
N PRO A 257 -8.34 -6.94 7.33
CA PRO A 257 -7.21 -6.40 6.59
C PRO A 257 -6.63 -5.15 7.25
N VAL A 258 -5.30 -5.14 7.37
CA VAL A 258 -4.56 -4.11 8.10
C VAL A 258 -4.89 -2.68 7.64
N GLY A 259 -5.03 -2.48 6.33
CA GLY A 259 -5.34 -1.17 5.76
C GLY A 259 -6.72 -0.64 6.19
N LEU A 260 -7.69 -1.53 6.41
CA LEU A 260 -9.02 -1.20 6.91
C LEU A 260 -8.96 -0.86 8.40
N VAL A 261 -8.25 -1.67 9.18
CA VAL A 261 -8.01 -1.44 10.62
C VAL A 261 -7.37 -0.07 10.86
N VAL A 262 -6.27 0.23 10.16
CA VAL A 262 -5.55 1.50 10.29
C VAL A 262 -6.44 2.68 9.89
N GLY A 263 -7.19 2.58 8.79
CA GLY A 263 -8.11 3.65 8.36
C GLY A 263 -9.31 3.86 9.29
N LEU A 264 -9.72 2.84 10.05
CA LEU A 264 -10.73 3.00 11.12
C LEU A 264 -10.14 3.66 12.36
N LEU A 265 -8.95 3.24 12.79
CA LEU A 265 -8.25 3.84 13.93
C LEU A 265 -7.96 5.32 13.70
N GLU A 266 -7.42 5.66 12.53
CA GLU A 266 -7.09 7.04 12.17
C GLU A 266 -8.31 7.96 12.26
N ARG A 267 -9.45 7.53 11.67
CA ARG A 267 -10.71 8.29 11.75
C ARG A 267 -11.17 8.48 13.19
N LYS A 268 -11.11 7.43 14.02
CA LYS A 268 -11.54 7.52 15.42
C LYS A 268 -10.65 8.48 16.24
N ILE A 269 -9.34 8.46 16.01
CA ILE A 269 -8.39 9.40 16.62
C ILE A 269 -8.72 10.83 16.19
N GLU A 270 -8.96 11.07 14.90
CA GLU A 270 -9.31 12.39 14.37
C GLU A 270 -10.65 12.91 14.91
N GLU A 271 -11.66 12.05 15.05
CA GLU A 271 -12.94 12.38 15.69
C GLU A 271 -12.71 12.92 17.11
N GLY A 272 -11.91 12.24 17.93
CA GLY A 272 -11.58 12.70 19.28
C GLY A 272 -10.84 14.04 19.29
N MET A 273 -9.90 14.23 18.37
CA MET A 273 -9.20 15.52 18.24
C MET A 273 -10.16 16.66 17.89
N ASN A 274 -11.14 16.41 17.00
CA ASN A 274 -12.16 17.38 16.62
C ASN A 274 -13.12 17.69 17.79
N GLU A 275 -13.32 16.73 18.71
CA GLU A 275 -14.03 16.91 19.97
C GLU A 275 -13.19 17.59 21.08
N GLY A 276 -11.94 17.96 20.79
CA GLY A 276 -11.05 18.64 21.72
C GLY A 276 -10.27 17.71 22.67
N ARG A 277 -10.30 16.39 22.44
CA ARG A 277 -9.50 15.42 23.20
C ARG A 277 -8.01 15.64 22.94
N GLN A 278 -7.22 15.71 24.00
CA GLN A 278 -5.79 15.98 23.91
C GLN A 278 -4.98 14.76 23.47
N TRP A 279 -5.35 13.57 23.94
CA TRP A 279 -4.67 12.30 23.65
C TRP A 279 -5.68 11.18 23.40
N SER A 280 -5.27 10.22 22.57
CA SER A 280 -5.99 8.98 22.30
C SER A 280 -5.23 7.77 22.83
N LEU A 281 -5.89 6.96 23.65
CA LEU A 281 -5.40 5.68 24.14
C LEU A 281 -6.02 4.57 23.31
N VAL A 282 -5.19 3.88 22.53
CA VAL A 282 -5.65 2.81 21.64
C VAL A 282 -5.18 1.49 22.21
N HIS A 283 -6.10 0.64 22.67
CA HIS A 283 -5.76 -0.70 23.14
C HIS A 283 -6.11 -1.78 22.12
N GLY A 284 -5.32 -2.86 22.14
CA GLY A 284 -5.46 -3.98 21.22
C GLY A 284 -4.80 -3.78 19.86
N PHE A 285 -3.96 -2.75 19.73
CA PHE A 285 -3.14 -2.45 18.57
C PHE A 285 -1.80 -1.87 19.05
N PRO A 286 -0.66 -2.17 18.40
CA PRO A 286 -0.47 -3.16 17.33
C PRO A 286 -0.37 -4.59 17.87
N LYS A 287 -0.76 -5.57 17.05
CA LYS A 287 -0.62 -7.03 17.30
C LYS A 287 0.43 -7.70 16.40
N SER A 288 0.85 -7.02 15.33
CA SER A 288 1.83 -7.54 14.37
C SER A 288 2.72 -6.42 13.84
N MET A 289 3.88 -6.79 13.28
CA MET A 289 4.76 -5.83 12.59
C MET A 289 4.07 -5.19 11.38
N GLU A 290 3.24 -5.95 10.66
CA GLU A 290 2.49 -5.44 9.51
C GLU A 290 1.58 -4.27 9.90
N GLN A 291 0.90 -4.37 11.05
CA GLN A 291 0.07 -3.30 11.61
C GLN A 291 0.88 -2.03 11.91
N VAL A 292 2.06 -2.19 12.52
CA VAL A 292 2.95 -1.05 12.80
C VAL A 292 3.36 -0.37 11.51
N LEU A 293 3.89 -1.13 10.54
CA LEU A 293 4.39 -0.58 9.29
C LEU A 293 3.28 0.11 8.48
N GLU A 294 2.06 -0.44 8.47
CA GLU A 294 0.93 0.18 7.78
C GLU A 294 0.48 1.49 8.46
N PHE A 295 0.46 1.53 9.80
CA PHE A 295 0.16 2.76 10.53
C PHE A 295 1.23 3.82 10.32
N GLU A 296 2.51 3.44 10.32
CA GLU A 296 3.62 4.37 10.05
C GLU A 296 3.58 4.93 8.63
N ARG A 297 3.19 4.10 7.66
CA ARG A 297 3.04 4.50 6.27
C ARG A 297 1.91 5.50 6.05
N LYS A 298 0.76 5.26 6.69
CA LYS A 298 -0.48 6.01 6.42
C LYS A 298 -0.70 7.18 7.37
N ALA A 299 -0.39 7.01 8.65
CA ALA A 299 -0.75 7.96 9.70
C ALA A 299 0.48 8.67 10.27
N GLN A 300 1.41 7.94 10.89
CA GLN A 300 2.52 8.56 11.62
C GLN A 300 3.72 7.65 11.88
N LYS A 301 4.92 8.13 11.56
CA LYS A 301 6.20 7.56 12.02
C LYS A 301 6.39 7.71 13.53
N THR A 302 6.87 6.65 14.18
CA THR A 302 7.17 6.56 15.62
C THR A 302 5.96 6.81 16.52
N ASN A 303 5.62 5.83 17.35
CA ASN A 303 4.38 5.84 18.12
C ASN A 303 4.62 5.41 19.56
N TYR A 304 4.12 6.20 20.51
CA TYR A 304 4.21 5.86 21.93
C TYR A 304 3.47 4.56 22.19
N THR A 305 4.18 3.57 22.73
CA THR A 305 3.67 2.23 22.94
C THR A 305 3.97 1.75 24.34
N LEU A 306 2.92 1.40 25.06
CA LEU A 306 2.96 0.77 26.36
C LEU A 306 2.70 -0.73 26.18
N PHE A 307 3.67 -1.55 26.56
CA PHE A 307 3.54 -3.00 26.58
C PHE A 307 3.23 -3.50 27.98
N LEU A 308 2.04 -4.06 28.15
CA LEU A 308 1.59 -4.65 29.41
C LEU A 308 1.95 -6.13 29.44
N LYS A 309 2.87 -6.51 30.31
CA LYS A 309 3.31 -7.88 30.50
C LYS A 309 2.62 -8.47 31.73
N CYS A 310 1.88 -9.57 31.56
CA CYS A 310 1.30 -10.33 32.66
C CYS A 310 1.80 -11.78 32.62
N SER A 311 2.27 -12.29 33.75
CA SER A 311 2.76 -13.66 33.90
C SER A 311 1.67 -14.71 33.62
N ALA A 312 0.39 -14.36 33.80
CA ALA A 312 -0.75 -15.26 33.64
C ALA A 312 -1.31 -15.35 32.20
N GLU A 313 -1.16 -14.31 31.37
CA GLU A 313 -1.75 -14.29 30.01
C GLU A 313 -0.79 -14.85 28.93
N GLY A 314 0.47 -15.11 29.27
CA GLY A 314 1.53 -15.47 28.32
C GLY A 314 1.86 -14.31 27.38
N ASP A 315 3.10 -14.24 26.87
CA ASP A 315 3.48 -13.24 25.85
C ASP A 315 2.75 -13.58 24.53
N ARG A 316 1.45 -13.25 24.41
CA ARG A 316 0.63 -13.43 23.19
C ARG A 316 0.86 -12.32 22.16
N ALA A 317 2.00 -11.66 22.21
CA ALA A 317 2.41 -10.69 21.21
C ALA A 317 3.01 -11.45 20.01
N GLY A 318 2.16 -11.80 19.04
CA GLY A 318 2.55 -12.15 17.68
C GLY A 318 3.43 -13.39 17.53
N SER A 319 2.82 -14.58 17.38
CA SER A 319 3.49 -15.61 16.57
C SER A 319 3.52 -15.11 15.11
N PRO A 320 4.64 -15.22 14.37
CA PRO A 320 4.66 -14.86 12.96
C PRO A 320 3.60 -15.70 12.22
N GLY A 321 2.61 -15.07 11.59
CA GLY A 321 1.73 -15.78 10.67
C GLY A 321 2.55 -16.41 9.56
N GLN A 322 2.35 -17.70 9.28
CA GLN A 322 3.00 -18.34 8.13
C GLN A 322 2.45 -17.75 6.83
N PRO A 323 3.28 -17.18 5.95
CA PRO A 323 2.81 -16.73 4.64
C PRO A 323 2.64 -17.92 3.69
N TYR A 324 1.52 -17.95 2.96
CA TYR A 324 1.39 -18.71 1.73
C TYR A 324 2.18 -18.02 0.61
N GLY A 325 3.01 -18.78 -0.12
CA GLY A 325 3.64 -18.33 -1.36
C GLY A 325 5.08 -17.84 -1.19
N ALA A 326 6.01 -18.79 -1.19
CA ALA A 326 7.42 -18.53 -1.45
C ALA A 326 7.59 -18.18 -2.94
N ASP A 327 8.38 -17.16 -3.24
CA ASP A 327 9.55 -17.25 -4.13
C ASP A 327 10.33 -15.91 -4.11
N ASP A 328 11.63 -16.03 -3.83
CA ASP A 328 12.77 -15.15 -4.14
C ASP A 328 12.82 -13.68 -3.65
N GLU A 329 13.29 -13.44 -2.41
CA GLU A 329 14.28 -12.38 -2.10
C GLU A 329 14.94 -12.54 -0.69
N PRO A 330 16.28 -12.70 -0.57
CA PRO A 330 16.95 -12.96 0.72
C PRO A 330 17.01 -11.80 1.72
N ASP A 331 16.96 -10.54 1.27
CA ASP A 331 17.27 -9.39 2.13
C ASP A 331 16.04 -8.72 2.78
N ALA A 332 14.85 -8.81 2.19
CA ALA A 332 13.63 -8.31 2.82
C ALA A 332 13.16 -9.21 4.00
N TRP A 333 13.49 -10.51 3.96
CA TRP A 333 13.10 -11.47 4.99
C TRP A 333 13.88 -11.27 6.30
N LYS A 334 15.17 -10.91 6.26
CA LYS A 334 15.95 -10.64 7.49
C LYS A 334 15.40 -9.46 8.30
N ALA A 335 14.78 -8.49 7.65
CA ALA A 335 14.11 -7.37 8.32
C ALA A 335 12.69 -7.73 8.84
N ARG A 336 12.07 -8.80 8.33
CA ARG A 336 10.74 -9.27 8.72
C ARG A 336 10.74 -10.37 9.80
N SER A 337 11.91 -10.89 10.18
CA SER A 337 12.07 -11.74 11.36
C SER A 337 12.29 -10.93 12.65
N VAL A 338 12.07 -9.61 12.61
CA VAL A 338 12.16 -8.77 13.81
C VAL A 338 10.89 -8.98 14.61
N ASP A 339 11.06 -9.49 15.82
CA ASP A 339 9.99 -9.61 16.80
C ASP A 339 9.36 -8.23 17.04
N LEU A 340 8.02 -8.15 17.03
CA LEU A 340 7.29 -6.91 17.25
C LEU A 340 7.79 -6.18 18.51
N LYS A 341 8.06 -6.92 19.58
CA LYS A 341 8.53 -6.39 20.85
C LYS A 341 9.94 -5.83 20.73
N ASP A 342 10.83 -6.50 20.01
CA ASP A 342 12.20 -6.01 19.81
C ASP A 342 12.23 -4.76 18.93
N TYR A 343 11.39 -4.70 17.90
CA TYR A 343 11.20 -3.49 17.10
C TYR A 343 10.71 -2.33 17.95
N LEU A 344 9.63 -2.54 18.72
CA LEU A 344 9.08 -1.50 19.59
C LEU A 344 10.11 -1.02 20.63
N ARG A 345 10.84 -1.95 21.25
CA ARG A 345 11.92 -1.63 22.21
C ARG A 345 13.07 -0.83 21.60
N SER A 346 13.32 -0.96 20.30
CA SER A 346 14.38 -0.20 19.62
C SER A 346 14.04 1.29 19.47
N MET A 347 12.78 1.69 19.69
CA MET A 347 12.30 3.05 19.58
C MET A 347 12.51 3.82 20.90
N GLU A 348 13.71 4.36 21.08
CA GLU A 348 14.10 5.09 22.31
C GLU A 348 13.14 6.27 22.61
N GLY A 349 12.62 6.33 23.84
CA GLY A 349 11.65 7.34 24.27
C GLY A 349 10.19 7.06 23.89
N TYR A 350 9.95 6.09 22.99
CA TYR A 350 8.61 5.75 22.49
C TYR A 350 8.06 4.44 23.03
N PHE A 351 8.84 3.67 23.78
CA PHE A 351 8.41 2.38 24.31
C PHE A 351 8.64 2.25 25.81
N LYS A 352 7.63 1.70 26.49
CA LYS A 352 7.71 1.34 27.91
C LYS A 352 7.08 -0.03 28.13
N GLU A 353 7.71 -0.85 28.95
CA GLU A 353 7.21 -2.16 29.37
C GLU A 353 6.82 -2.11 30.85
N ILE A 354 5.60 -2.54 31.17
CA ILE A 354 5.06 -2.56 32.53
C ILE A 354 4.66 -3.99 32.90
N ASN A 355 5.14 -4.45 34.06
CA ASN A 355 4.65 -5.68 34.66
C ASN A 355 3.29 -5.43 35.35
N CYS A 356 2.30 -6.25 35.00
CA CYS A 356 0.91 -6.13 35.44
C CYS A 356 0.48 -7.20 36.46
N ASP A 357 1.43 -7.87 37.13
CA ASP A 357 1.14 -8.93 38.11
C ASP A 357 0.72 -8.40 39.50
N GLY A 358 0.75 -7.08 39.69
CA GLY A 358 0.34 -6.40 40.93
C GLY A 358 -1.16 -6.15 41.04
N SER A 359 -1.57 -5.44 42.09
CA SER A 359 -2.96 -4.97 42.23
C SER A 359 -3.31 -3.91 41.16
N GLU A 360 -4.60 -3.78 40.84
CA GLU A 360 -5.07 -2.80 39.83
C GLU A 360 -4.57 -1.38 40.11
N ALA A 361 -4.54 -0.96 41.38
CA ALA A 361 -4.07 0.36 41.79
C ALA A 361 -2.55 0.54 41.60
N GLU A 362 -1.75 -0.49 41.87
CA GLU A 362 -0.31 -0.47 41.64
C GLU A 362 -0.01 -0.39 40.14
N VAL A 363 -0.69 -1.23 39.35
CA VAL A 363 -0.56 -1.22 37.88
C VAL A 363 -0.98 0.14 37.33
N TYR A 364 -2.08 0.72 37.81
CA TYR A 364 -2.53 2.06 37.40
C TYR A 364 -1.50 3.14 37.70
N GLY A 365 -0.88 3.12 38.89
CA GLY A 365 0.19 4.06 39.22
C GLY A 365 1.37 3.97 38.25
N LEU A 366 1.79 2.77 37.88
CA LEU A 366 2.87 2.56 36.90
C LEU A 366 2.48 3.04 35.49
N VAL A 367 1.27 2.69 35.05
CA VAL A 367 0.73 3.06 33.73
C VAL A 367 0.61 4.58 33.62
N LYS A 368 0.06 5.23 34.65
CA LYS A 368 -0.08 6.69 34.71
C LYS A 368 1.28 7.38 34.60
N ASN A 369 2.26 6.97 35.40
CA ASN A 369 3.61 7.54 35.32
C ASN A 369 4.23 7.38 33.92
N ALA A 370 4.05 6.20 33.30
CA ALA A 370 4.54 5.97 31.94
C ALA A 370 3.88 6.88 30.90
N VAL A 371 2.57 7.12 31.03
CA VAL A 371 1.82 8.03 30.16
C VAL A 371 2.27 9.49 30.37
N ASP A 372 2.42 9.93 31.61
CA ASP A 372 2.93 11.27 31.94
C ASP A 372 4.32 11.49 31.31
N GLU A 373 5.22 10.52 31.42
CA GLU A 373 6.54 10.59 30.79
C GLU A 373 6.48 10.66 29.25
N PHE A 374 5.53 9.95 28.60
CA PHE A 374 5.32 10.07 27.15
C PHE A 374 4.82 11.46 26.77
N ILE A 375 3.92 12.05 27.56
CA ILE A 375 3.41 13.41 27.32
C ILE A 375 4.54 14.42 27.47
N GLU A 376 5.34 14.34 28.54
CA GLU A 376 6.50 15.20 28.76
C GLU A 376 7.56 15.04 27.66
N TYR A 377 7.75 13.82 27.15
CA TYR A 377 8.65 13.57 26.01
C TYR A 377 8.12 14.24 24.74
N ALA A 378 6.83 14.07 24.43
CA ALA A 378 6.19 14.70 23.28
C ALA A 378 6.22 16.23 23.30
N GLU A 379 6.12 16.83 24.50
CA GLU A 379 6.22 18.29 24.66
C GLU A 379 7.64 18.82 24.43
N ARG A 380 8.67 18.02 24.73
CA ARG A 380 10.08 18.38 24.47
C ARG A 380 10.48 18.26 23.00
N GLU A 381 9.75 17.47 22.21
CA GLU A 381 9.98 17.30 20.77
C GLU A 381 9.29 18.35 19.89
N LYS A 382 8.31 19.10 20.44
CA LYS A 382 7.64 20.22 19.76
C LYS A 382 8.55 21.45 19.71
#